data_AF-A0A0K1SIY0-F1
#
_entry.id   AF-A0A0K1SIY0-F1
#
_cell.length_a   1.000
_cell.length_b   1.000
_cell.length_c   1.000
_cell.angle_alpha   90.00
_cell.angle_beta   90.00
_cell.angle_gamma   90.00
#
_symmetry.space_group_name_H-M   'P 1'
#
loop_
_entity.id
_entity.type
_entity.pdbx_description
1 polymer ?
#
loop_
_entity_poly.entity_id
_entity_poly.type
_entity_poly.pdbx_seq_one_letter_code
_entity_poly.pdbx_strand_id
1 'polypeptide(L)' 'MICEKIFRSRAGKTIVLRVTEGRVEITGDFFGSEEDLEKLERDLSNLRSSDARILGVDNDELLEKVKECFSRT' A
#
# COMPACT_ATOMS: atom_id res chain seq x y z
N MET A 1 12.76 -6.01 9.49
CA MET A 1 12.84 -4.66 8.90
C MET A 1 11.47 -4.02 9.04
N ILE A 2 11.40 -2.79 9.57
CA ILE A 2 10.14 -2.05 9.72
C ILE A 2 10.27 -0.74 8.95
N CYS A 3 9.36 -0.50 8.01
CA CYS A 3 9.22 0.76 7.29
C CYS A 3 7.78 1.23 7.45
N GLU A 4 7.58 2.48 7.88
CA GLU A 4 6.26 3.09 7.96
C GLU A 4 6.27 4.41 7.17
N LYS A 5 5.23 4.62 6.37
CA LYS A 5 5.02 5.84 5.59
C LYS A 5 3.58 6.30 5.78
N ILE A 6 3.43 7.56 6.16
CA ILE A 6 2.14 8.25 6.19
C ILE A 6 2.19 9.29 5.08
N PHE A 7 1.26 9.20 4.14
CA PHE A 7 1.21 10.13 3.02
C PHE A 7 -0.23 10.38 2.57
N ARG A 8 -0.40 11.47 1.81
CA ARG A 8 -1.67 11.79 1.18
C ARG A 8 -1.64 11.30 -0.26
N SER A 9 -2.57 10.42 -0.61
CA SER A 9 -2.74 9.92 -1.96
C SER A 9 -3.07 11.04 -2.93
N ARG A 10 -2.86 10.80 -4.22
CA ARG A 10 -3.30 11.72 -5.29
C ARG A 10 -4.80 12.03 -5.26
N ALA A 11 -5.61 11.10 -4.76
CA ALA A 11 -7.05 11.28 -4.57
C ALA A 11 -7.41 12.04 -3.28
N GLY A 12 -6.41 12.53 -2.55
CA GLY A 12 -6.58 13.36 -1.36
C GLY A 12 -6.81 12.59 -0.06
N LYS A 13 -6.65 11.26 -0.07
CA LYS A 13 -6.84 10.37 1.10
C LYS A 13 -5.55 10.20 1.89
N THR A 14 -5.65 10.08 3.20
CA THR A 14 -4.56 9.69 4.09
C THR A 14 -4.36 8.19 4.06
N ILE A 15 -3.16 7.77 3.66
CA ILE A 15 -2.74 6.37 3.66
C ILE A 15 -1.61 6.19 4.68
N VAL A 16 -1.74 5.15 5.49
CA VAL A 16 -0.71 4.63 6.38
C VAL A 16 -0.26 3.28 5.81
N LEU A 17 0.96 3.27 5.28
CA LEU A 17 1.63 2.09 4.75
C LEU A 17 2.63 1.59 5.79
N ARG A 18 2.53 0.32 6.17
CA ARG A 18 3.49 -0.35 7.04
C ARG A 18 4.06 -1.58 6.33
N VAL A 19 5.38 -1.72 6.34
CA VAL A 19 6.09 -2.87 5.79
C VAL A 19 6.91 -3.51 6.91
N THR A 20 6.56 -4.73 7.30
CA THR A 20 7.19 -5.48 8.38
C THR A 20 7.61 -6.85 7.87
N GLU A 21 8.91 -7.12 7.84
CA GLU A 21 9.45 -8.44 7.42
C GLU A 21 8.93 -8.93 6.06
N GLY A 22 8.72 -8.01 5.12
CA GLY A 22 8.21 -8.30 3.78
C GLY A 22 6.68 -8.34 3.67
N ARG A 23 5.96 -8.28 4.80
CA ARG A 23 4.50 -8.10 4.82
C ARG A 23 4.13 -6.63 4.70
N VAL A 24 3.20 -6.32 3.80
CA VAL A 24 2.61 -4.99 3.62
C VAL A 24 1.27 -4.94 4.35
N GLU A 25 1.03 -3.88 5.10
CA GLU A 25 -0.25 -3.53 5.72
C GLU A 25 -0.62 -2.10 5.33
N ILE A 26 -1.88 -1.88 4.95
CA ILE A 26 -2.40 -0.61 4.46
C ILE A 26 -3.65 -0.24 5.26
N THR A 27 -3.61 0.94 5.89
CA THR A 27 -4.76 1.51 6.60
C THR A 27 -4.92 2.98 6.24
N GLY A 28 -6.07 3.58 6.52
CA GLY A 28 -6.33 4.97 6.13
C GLY A 28 -7.80 5.32 6.02
N ASP A 29 -8.09 6.43 5.33
CA ASP A 29 -9.44 6.97 5.08
C ASP A 29 -9.93 6.75 3.64
N PHE A 30 -9.59 5.59 3.07
CA PHE A 30 -10.05 5.12 1.76
C PHE A 30 -11.28 4.21 1.87
N PHE A 31 -11.90 3.87 0.74
CA PHE A 31 -13.04 2.96 0.70
C PHE A 31 -12.72 1.72 -0.14
N GLY A 32 -13.03 0.54 0.35
CA GLY A 32 -12.78 -0.72 -0.35
C GLY A 32 -13.41 -1.89 0.41
N SER A 33 -13.49 -3.04 -0.26
CA SER A 33 -13.84 -4.28 0.41
C SER A 33 -12.63 -4.84 1.17
N GLU A 34 -12.88 -5.67 2.19
CA GLU A 34 -11.81 -6.39 2.89
C GLU A 34 -11.06 -7.32 1.93
N GLU A 35 -11.77 -8.00 1.03
CA GLU A 35 -11.18 -8.86 0.00
C GLU A 35 -10.24 -8.09 -0.95
N ASP A 36 -10.62 -6.89 -1.38
CA ASP A 36 -9.76 -6.04 -2.21
C ASP A 36 -8.53 -5.55 -1.44
N LEU A 37 -8.68 -5.24 -0.15
CA LEU A 37 -7.56 -4.78 0.69
C LEU A 37 -6.54 -5.91 0.90
N GLU A 38 -7.02 -7.11 1.26
CA GLU A 38 -6.16 -8.29 1.41
C GLU A 38 -5.42 -8.61 0.10
N LYS A 39 -6.12 -8.51 -1.04
CA LYS A 39 -5.51 -8.72 -2.35
C LYS A 39 -4.42 -7.67 -2.62
N LEU A 40 -4.71 -6.40 -2.38
CA LEU A 40 -3.77 -5.29 -2.56
C LEU A 40 -2.51 -5.49 -1.71
N GLU A 41 -2.67 -5.78 -0.42
CA GLU A 41 -1.56 -6.03 0.51
C GLU A 41 -0.71 -7.23 0.08
N ARG A 42 -1.35 -8.32 -0.35
CA ARG A 42 -0.64 -9.51 -0.85
C ARG A 42 0.15 -9.23 -2.11
N ASP A 43 -0.44 -8.54 -3.08
CA ASP A 43 0.21 -8.24 -4.37
C ASP A 43 1.39 -7.28 -4.16
N LEU A 44 1.23 -6.27 -3.31
CA LEU A 44 2.30 -5.32 -2.96
C LEU A 44 3.43 -5.95 -2.16
N SER A 45 3.11 -6.90 -1.26
CA SER A 45 4.13 -7.70 -0.55
C SER A 45 5.03 -8.48 -1.52
N ASN A 46 4.49 -8.84 -2.70
CA ASN A 46 5.24 -9.49 -3.78
C ASN A 46 5.85 -8.51 -4.80
N LEU A 47 5.82 -7.19 -4.51
CA LEU A 47 6.29 -6.12 -5.38
C LEU A 47 5.63 -6.10 -6.77
N ARG A 48 4.35 -6.52 -6.84
CA ARG A 48 3.55 -6.51 -8.06
C ARG A 48 2.52 -5.40 -8.02
N SER A 49 2.13 -4.90 -9.19
CA SER A 49 0.94 -4.07 -9.32
C SER A 49 -0.30 -4.91 -8.96
N SER A 50 -1.28 -4.26 -8.34
CA SER A 50 -2.57 -4.88 -8.04
C SER A 50 -3.67 -4.27 -8.90
N ASP A 51 -4.64 -5.08 -9.29
CA ASP A 51 -5.90 -4.68 -9.92
C ASP A 51 -7.03 -4.53 -8.88
N ALA A 52 -6.72 -4.62 -7.58
CA ALA A 52 -7.65 -4.34 -6.49
C ALA A 52 -8.25 -2.93 -6.61
N ARG A 53 -9.55 -2.83 -6.37
CA ARG A 53 -10.31 -1.58 -6.57
C ARG A 53 -10.57 -0.87 -5.25
N ILE A 54 -9.53 -0.24 -4.70
CA ILE A 54 -9.66 0.63 -3.53
C ILE A 54 -9.90 2.09 -3.98
N LEU A 55 -11.05 2.65 -3.62
CA LEU A 55 -11.39 4.05 -3.91
C LEU A 55 -10.58 4.99 -3.03
N GLY A 56 -9.90 5.94 -3.67
CA GLY A 56 -9.07 6.94 -2.99
C GLY A 56 -7.61 6.51 -2.83
N VAL A 57 -7.23 5.38 -3.42
CA VAL A 57 -5.87 4.85 -3.46
C VAL A 57 -5.43 4.72 -4.92
N ASP A 58 -4.19 5.11 -5.20
CA ASP A 58 -3.51 4.88 -6.48
C ASP A 58 -2.54 3.71 -6.29
N ASN A 59 -2.76 2.61 -7.01
CA ASN A 59 -2.00 1.37 -6.85
C ASN A 59 -0.53 1.53 -7.30
N ASP A 60 -0.27 2.38 -8.29
CA ASP A 60 1.09 2.65 -8.75
C ASP A 60 1.84 3.51 -7.73
N GLU A 61 1.19 4.53 -7.18
CA GLU A 61 1.73 5.34 -6.08
C GLU A 61 2.09 4.48 -4.86
N LEU A 62 1.21 3.57 -4.46
CA LEU A 62 1.47 2.64 -3.37
C LEU A 62 2.67 1.73 -3.66
N LEU A 63 2.74 1.15 -4.86
CA LEU A 63 3.84 0.27 -5.25
C LEU A 63 5.18 1.01 -5.23
N GLU A 64 5.23 2.27 -5.67
CA GLU A 64 6.42 3.11 -5.54
C GLU A 64 6.83 3.28 -4.07
N LYS A 65 5.88 3.60 -3.19
CA LYS A 65 6.15 3.76 -1.74
C LYS A 65 6.61 2.48 -1.07
N VAL A 66 6.07 1.33 -1.49
CA VAL A 66 6.52 0.01 -1.03
C VAL A 66 7.95 -0.25 -1.52
N LYS A 67 8.23 -0.05 -2.81
CA LYS A 67 9.60 -0.22 -3.36
C LYS A 67 10.61 0.66 -2.62
N GLU A 68 10.29 1.91 -2.32
CA GLU A 68 11.16 2.79 -1.52
C GLU A 68 11.53 2.18 -0.14
N CYS A 69 10.65 1.38 0.47
CA CYS A 69 10.93 0.68 1.73
C CYS A 69 11.89 -0.51 1.54
N PHE A 70 11.75 -1.27 0.45
CA PHE A 70 12.65 -2.40 0.14
C PHE A 70 14.02 -1.95 -0.38
N SER A 71 14.08 -0.84 -1.12
CA SER A 71 15.32 -0.30 -1.70
C SER A 71 16.24 0.42 -0.71
N ARG A 72 15.80 0.68 0.52
CA ARG A 72 16.66 1.26 1.58
C ARG A 72 17.53 0.22 2.29
N THR A 73 17.86 -0.85 1.58
CA THR A 73 18.77 -1.94 1.98
C THR A 73 20.03 -1.86 1.13
#